data_AF-A0A9P5X6X4-F1
#
_entry.id   AF-A0A9P5X6X4-F1
#
_cell.length_a   1.000
_cell.length_b   1.000
_cell.length_c   1.000
_cell.angle_alpha   90.00
_cell.angle_beta   90.00
_cell.angle_gamma   90.00
#
_symmetry.space_group_name_H-M   'P 1'
#
loop_
_entity.id
_entity.type
_entity.pdbx_description
1 polymer ?
#
loop_
_entity_poly.entity_id
_entity_poly.type
_entity_poly.pdbx_seq_one_letter_code
_entity_poly.pdbx_strand_id
1 'polypeptide(L)'
;MLFANIFEAPQHSLPGNPFIPTSNEFSAYEKCLLIEQCFDWGIDSFEYVFQTPPRVVGRVLGFGLLHAPTETGQQHLVAEINDCAYSMELMAALAHVYIHGLIRVFYNPEGYTSVISETESSEGSYRETATTFEELLTELKDQPERLRDLLLERDRHRCVLSDKLDDYAVLGRRVSPSPGDQFCTTLVVPVIMQLHTTKVNGISEAARSKFTWAATTTTIIQHLGGLDIQALLGEKVLLLKLGYNNRAI
;
A
#
# COMPACT_ATOMS: atom_id res chain seq x y z
N MET A 1 14.06 -7.31 0.96
CA MET A 1 14.99 -6.17 0.78
C MET A 1 14.29 -4.98 0.10
N LEU A 2 13.20 -5.21 -0.64
CA LEU A 2 12.31 -4.23 -1.30
C LEU A 2 12.06 -2.91 -0.53
N PHE A 3 11.56 -2.99 0.71
CA PHE A 3 10.99 -1.81 1.36
C PHE A 3 12.03 -0.91 2.00
N ALA A 4 13.14 -1.44 2.50
CA ALA A 4 14.27 -0.60 2.92
C ALA A 4 14.74 0.31 1.77
N ASN A 5 14.79 -0.23 0.54
CA ASN A 5 15.17 0.54 -0.64
C ASN A 5 14.09 1.53 -1.10
N ILE A 6 12.79 1.25 -0.91
CA ILE A 6 11.69 2.20 -1.20
C ILE A 6 11.59 3.28 -0.11
N PHE A 7 11.95 2.97 1.15
CA PHE A 7 11.98 3.94 2.25
C PHE A 7 13.22 4.83 2.19
N GLU A 8 14.36 4.31 1.71
CA GLU A 8 15.57 5.07 1.39
C GLU A 8 15.53 5.66 -0.03
N ALA A 9 14.56 5.26 -0.87
CA ALA A 9 14.37 5.77 -2.23
C ALA A 9 14.30 7.29 -2.32
N PRO A 10 13.74 8.05 -1.36
CA PRO A 10 13.77 9.50 -1.42
C PRO A 10 15.19 10.07 -1.38
N GLN A 11 16.20 9.31 -0.97
CA GLN A 11 17.59 9.74 -0.86
C GLN A 11 18.41 9.35 -2.10
N HIS A 12 18.16 8.18 -2.69
CA HIS A 12 18.89 7.67 -3.86
C HIS A 12 18.23 8.06 -5.18
N SER A 13 19.04 8.37 -6.19
CA SER A 13 18.53 8.59 -7.54
C SER A 13 18.09 7.30 -8.20
N LEU A 14 17.10 7.38 -9.10
CA LEU A 14 16.71 6.24 -9.91
C LEU A 14 17.89 5.81 -10.79
N PRO A 15 18.14 4.50 -10.92
CA PRO A 15 19.08 4.00 -11.91
C PRO A 15 18.55 4.27 -13.33
N GLY A 16 19.43 4.09 -14.34
CA GLY A 16 18.99 4.10 -15.73
C GLY A 16 17.91 3.05 -16.00
N ASN A 17 17.03 3.32 -16.97
CA ASN A 17 15.88 2.48 -17.28
C ASN A 17 16.30 1.05 -17.66
N PRO A 18 15.94 0.03 -16.85
CA PRO A 18 16.36 -1.35 -17.09
C PRO A 18 15.38 -2.11 -17.99
N PHE A 19 14.25 -1.51 -18.37
CA PHE A 19 13.20 -2.19 -19.13
C PHE A 19 13.48 -2.17 -20.64
N ILE A 20 12.77 -3.02 -21.38
CA ILE A 20 12.93 -3.11 -22.84
C ILE A 20 12.24 -1.89 -23.49
N PRO A 21 12.90 -1.14 -24.39
CA PRO A 21 12.37 0.12 -24.96
C PRO A 21 10.97 0.06 -25.57
N THR A 22 10.51 -1.12 -25.99
CA THR A 22 9.18 -1.33 -26.59
C THR A 22 8.10 -1.71 -25.58
N SER A 23 8.44 -1.82 -24.29
CA SER A 23 7.54 -2.31 -23.25
C SER A 23 6.81 -1.16 -22.53
N ASN A 24 5.67 -1.48 -21.92
CA ASN A 24 4.88 -0.49 -21.17
C ASN A 24 5.60 -0.04 -19.90
N GLU A 25 6.38 -0.94 -19.29
CA GLU A 25 7.25 -0.70 -18.14
C GLU A 25 8.29 0.37 -18.48
N PHE A 26 8.91 0.29 -19.67
CA PHE A 26 9.88 1.27 -20.12
C PHE A 26 9.26 2.67 -20.21
N SER A 27 8.10 2.79 -20.84
CA SER A 27 7.35 4.06 -20.93
C SER A 27 6.99 4.61 -19.54
N ALA A 28 6.51 3.77 -18.63
CA ALA A 28 6.16 4.19 -17.28
C ALA A 28 7.40 4.64 -16.48
N TYR A 29 8.52 3.93 -16.63
CA TYR A 29 9.76 4.25 -15.93
C TYR A 29 10.43 5.54 -16.46
N GLU A 30 10.40 5.78 -17.78
CA GLU A 30 10.88 7.04 -18.37
C GLU A 30 10.12 8.25 -17.79
N LYS A 31 8.81 8.14 -17.59
CA LYS A 31 8.03 9.20 -16.93
C LYS A 31 8.52 9.47 -15.51
N CYS A 32 8.85 8.43 -14.76
CA CYS A 32 9.40 8.54 -13.41
C CYS A 32 10.78 9.24 -13.41
N LEU A 33 11.66 8.90 -14.36
CA LEU A 33 12.97 9.55 -14.55
C LEU A 33 12.84 11.03 -14.89
N LEU A 34 11.93 11.38 -15.80
CA LEU A 34 11.67 12.77 -16.19
C LEU A 34 11.16 13.59 -14.99
N ILE A 35 10.25 13.03 -14.20
CA ILE A 35 9.72 13.69 -13.01
C ILE A 35 10.80 13.81 -11.92
N GLU A 36 11.69 12.82 -11.77
CA GLU A 36 12.78 12.92 -10.79
C GLU A 36 13.69 14.13 -11.07
N GLN A 37 13.94 14.40 -12.35
CA GLN A 37 14.79 15.51 -12.81
C GLN A 37 14.11 16.88 -12.65
N CYS A 38 12.80 16.93 -12.40
CA CYS A 38 12.09 18.18 -12.18
C CYS A 38 12.44 18.77 -10.80
N PHE A 39 12.86 20.04 -10.79
CA PHE A 39 13.20 20.75 -9.56
C PHE A 39 11.94 21.19 -8.80
N ASP A 40 10.90 21.59 -9.54
CA ASP A 40 9.66 22.12 -9.01
C ASP A 40 8.48 21.67 -9.89
N TRP A 41 7.27 21.67 -9.32
CA TRP A 41 6.02 21.39 -10.02
C TRP A 41 5.67 22.47 -11.04
N GLY A 42 6.21 23.68 -10.89
CA GLY A 42 5.97 24.81 -11.79
C GLY A 42 4.55 25.37 -11.71
N ILE A 43 3.78 24.98 -10.69
CA ILE A 43 2.38 25.37 -10.49
C ILE A 43 2.15 25.56 -8.98
N ASP A 44 1.91 26.81 -8.57
CA ASP A 44 1.73 27.21 -7.16
C ASP A 44 0.60 26.47 -6.43
N SER A 45 -0.38 25.89 -7.13
CA SER A 45 -1.55 25.25 -6.51
C SER A 45 -1.31 23.80 -6.05
N PHE A 46 -0.37 23.06 -6.66
CA PHE A 46 -0.16 21.64 -6.33
C PHE A 46 0.76 21.43 -5.14
N GLU A 47 1.67 22.36 -4.92
CA GLU A 47 2.64 22.32 -3.83
C GLU A 47 1.94 22.23 -2.46
N TYR A 48 0.82 22.95 -2.29
CA TYR A 48 0.02 22.93 -1.05
C TYR A 48 -0.73 21.63 -0.81
N VAL A 49 -1.08 20.90 -1.88
CA VAL A 49 -2.01 19.78 -1.83
C VAL A 49 -1.30 18.48 -1.44
N PHE A 50 -0.22 18.14 -2.12
CA PHE A 50 0.48 16.87 -1.92
C PHE A 50 1.73 17.00 -1.06
N GLN A 51 2.30 18.22 -0.96
CA GLN A 51 3.53 18.56 -0.23
C GLN A 51 4.75 17.67 -0.57
N THR A 52 4.63 16.83 -1.60
CA THR A 52 5.65 15.86 -2.00
C THR A 52 6.41 16.46 -3.17
N PRO A 53 7.73 16.67 -3.08
CA PRO A 53 8.51 17.23 -4.18
C PRO A 53 8.47 16.33 -5.44
N PRO A 54 8.56 16.87 -6.67
CA PRO A 54 8.55 16.07 -7.90
C PRO A 54 9.62 14.97 -7.86
N ARG A 55 10.82 15.32 -7.39
CA ARG A 55 11.92 14.37 -7.18
C ARG A 55 11.51 13.14 -6.38
N VAL A 56 10.78 13.34 -5.28
CA VAL A 56 10.32 12.24 -4.42
C VAL A 56 9.23 11.42 -5.11
N VAL A 57 8.32 12.07 -5.83
CA VAL A 57 7.28 11.39 -6.64
C VAL A 57 7.91 10.46 -7.68
N GLY A 58 8.86 10.97 -8.47
CA GLY A 58 9.58 10.18 -9.47
C GLY A 58 10.25 8.96 -8.84
N ARG A 59 10.99 9.17 -7.74
CA ARG A 59 11.67 8.09 -6.99
C ARG A 59 10.71 7.04 -6.46
N VAL A 60 9.65 7.44 -5.77
CA VAL A 60 8.69 6.52 -5.16
C VAL A 60 8.06 5.62 -6.23
N LEU A 61 7.58 6.21 -7.33
CA LEU A 61 6.93 5.45 -8.39
C LEU A 61 7.94 4.59 -9.17
N GLY A 62 9.12 5.14 -9.49
CA GLY A 62 10.17 4.42 -10.21
C GLY A 62 10.72 3.23 -9.42
N PHE A 63 11.05 3.41 -8.14
CA PHE A 63 11.44 2.28 -7.28
C PHE A 63 10.27 1.32 -7.04
N GLY A 64 9.03 1.83 -6.94
CA GLY A 64 7.83 1.01 -6.91
C GLY A 64 7.73 0.05 -8.09
N LEU A 65 8.10 0.48 -9.30
CA LEU A 65 8.18 -0.38 -10.49
C LEU A 65 9.31 -1.42 -10.40
N LEU A 66 10.51 -1.01 -10.00
CA LEU A 66 11.67 -1.92 -9.90
C LEU A 66 11.50 -2.99 -8.81
N HIS A 67 10.73 -2.66 -7.79
CA HIS A 67 10.63 -3.39 -6.55
C HIS A 67 9.17 -3.75 -6.25
N ALA A 68 8.32 -3.86 -7.27
CA ALA A 68 6.99 -4.43 -7.08
C ALA A 68 7.13 -5.88 -6.58
N PRO A 69 6.34 -6.30 -5.57
CA PRO A 69 6.47 -7.63 -4.97
C PRO A 69 5.97 -8.75 -5.89
N THR A 70 5.09 -8.42 -6.84
CA THR A 70 4.53 -9.36 -7.82
C THR A 70 4.51 -8.74 -9.21
N GLU A 71 4.56 -9.59 -10.24
CA GLU A 71 4.42 -9.15 -11.63
C GLU A 71 3.06 -8.47 -11.88
N THR A 72 1.98 -9.02 -11.32
CA THR A 72 0.65 -8.41 -11.39
C THR A 72 0.61 -7.02 -10.75
N GLY A 73 1.24 -6.85 -9.59
CA GLY A 73 1.36 -5.55 -8.94
C GLY A 73 2.18 -4.55 -9.75
N GLN A 74 3.26 -5.02 -10.38
CA GLN A 74 4.03 -4.20 -11.31
C GLN A 74 3.16 -3.75 -12.49
N GLN A 75 2.44 -4.66 -13.14
CA GLN A 75 1.58 -4.36 -14.28
C GLN A 75 0.48 -3.35 -13.93
N HIS A 76 -0.12 -3.45 -12.74
CA HIS A 76 -1.07 -2.45 -12.27
C HIS A 76 -0.43 -1.08 -12.07
N LEU A 77 0.73 -1.00 -11.43
CA LEU A 77 1.44 0.27 -11.25
C LEU A 77 1.88 0.87 -12.59
N VAL A 78 2.32 0.05 -13.55
CA VAL A 78 2.64 0.46 -14.92
C VAL A 78 1.44 1.07 -15.61
N ALA A 79 0.27 0.43 -15.52
CA ALA A 79 -0.97 0.94 -16.09
C ALA A 79 -1.36 2.28 -15.44
N GLU A 80 -1.34 2.36 -14.12
CA GLU A 80 -1.67 3.59 -13.36
C GLU A 80 -0.76 4.76 -13.74
N ILE A 81 0.56 4.55 -13.79
CA ILE A 81 1.54 5.57 -14.22
C ILE A 81 1.31 5.96 -15.68
N ASN A 82 1.00 4.99 -16.54
CA ASN A 82 0.78 5.28 -17.94
C ASN A 82 -0.50 6.11 -18.17
N ASP A 83 -1.56 5.82 -17.41
CA ASP A 83 -2.84 6.54 -17.41
C ASP A 83 -2.73 7.97 -16.87
N CYS A 84 -1.77 8.24 -15.98
CA CYS A 84 -1.44 9.60 -15.58
C CYS A 84 -0.88 10.46 -16.74
N ALA A 85 -0.56 9.83 -17.87
CA ALA A 85 0.11 10.46 -19.01
C ALA A 85 1.39 11.20 -18.55
N TYR A 86 1.52 12.49 -18.85
CA TYR A 86 2.57 13.37 -18.34
C TYR A 86 2.01 14.42 -17.38
N SER A 87 0.83 14.16 -16.78
CA SER A 87 0.22 15.07 -15.83
C SER A 87 0.94 15.01 -14.49
N MET A 88 1.67 16.09 -14.18
CA MET A 88 2.35 16.28 -12.91
C MET A 88 1.41 16.08 -11.72
N GLU A 89 0.20 16.64 -11.79
CA GLU A 89 -0.82 16.51 -10.74
C GLU A 89 -1.21 15.04 -10.51
N LEU A 90 -1.48 14.29 -11.58
CA LEU A 90 -1.91 12.90 -11.45
C LEU A 90 -0.78 12.01 -10.93
N MET A 91 0.46 12.28 -11.34
CA MET A 91 1.63 11.58 -10.83
C MET A 91 1.88 11.90 -9.35
N ALA A 92 1.70 13.16 -8.93
CA ALA A 92 1.76 13.55 -7.53
C ALA A 92 0.68 12.87 -6.69
N ALA A 93 -0.56 12.83 -7.21
CA ALA A 93 -1.68 12.14 -6.56
C ALA A 93 -1.42 10.64 -6.41
N LEU A 94 -0.93 10.00 -7.47
CA LEU A 94 -0.58 8.58 -7.44
C LEU A 94 0.53 8.31 -6.43
N ALA A 95 1.62 9.07 -6.45
CA ALA A 95 2.68 8.89 -5.45
C ALA A 95 2.20 9.15 -4.03
N HIS A 96 1.34 10.15 -3.80
CA HIS A 96 0.77 10.41 -2.48
C HIS A 96 -0.04 9.21 -1.97
N VAL A 97 -0.86 8.61 -2.84
CA VAL A 97 -1.58 7.37 -2.54
C VAL A 97 -0.63 6.25 -2.12
N TYR A 98 0.48 6.04 -2.83
CA TYR A 98 1.45 5.00 -2.49
C TYR A 98 2.24 5.34 -1.22
N ILE A 99 2.62 6.60 -1.03
CA ILE A 99 3.31 7.06 0.17
C ILE A 99 2.43 6.86 1.41
N HIS A 100 1.21 7.38 1.40
CA HIS A 100 0.35 7.37 2.58
C HIS A 100 -0.40 6.07 2.75
N GLY A 101 -0.85 5.46 1.66
CA GLY A 101 -1.66 4.25 1.68
C GLY A 101 -0.86 2.96 1.75
N LEU A 102 0.42 2.94 1.37
CA LEU A 102 1.28 1.76 1.43
C LEU A 102 2.52 2.00 2.31
N ILE A 103 3.35 2.96 1.95
CA ILE A 103 4.68 3.16 2.57
C ILE A 103 4.54 3.51 4.06
N ARG A 104 3.77 4.56 4.40
CA ARG A 104 3.59 5.01 5.80
C ARG A 104 2.89 3.99 6.67
N VAL A 105 2.01 3.18 6.10
CA VAL A 105 1.34 2.07 6.80
C VAL A 105 2.36 1.08 7.36
N PHE A 106 3.43 0.83 6.63
CA PHE A 106 4.48 -0.11 7.01
C PHE A 106 5.72 0.54 7.64
N TYR A 107 5.81 1.88 7.61
CA TYR A 107 6.94 2.63 8.15
C TYR A 107 6.44 3.72 9.10
N ASN A 108 6.55 3.41 10.40
CA ASN A 108 6.46 4.42 11.44
C ASN A 108 7.84 4.60 12.09
N PRO A 109 8.57 5.68 11.76
CA PRO A 109 9.90 5.93 12.32
C PRO A 109 9.89 6.18 13.83
N GLU A 110 8.72 6.49 14.42
CA GLU A 110 8.58 6.75 15.86
C GLU A 110 8.07 5.54 16.67
N GLY A 111 7.88 4.37 16.05
CA GLY A 111 7.40 3.17 16.73
C GLY A 111 5.91 2.92 16.52
N TYR A 112 5.16 2.45 17.52
CA TYR A 112 3.72 2.16 17.38
C TYR A 112 2.97 3.40 16.86
N THR A 113 2.13 3.23 15.82
CA THR A 113 1.18 4.26 15.42
C THR A 113 0.30 4.57 16.62
N SER A 114 0.43 5.77 17.18
CA SER A 114 -0.44 6.24 18.26
C SER A 114 -1.88 6.05 17.80
N VAL A 115 -2.66 5.29 18.57
CA VAL A 115 -4.09 5.09 18.33
C VAL A 115 -4.73 6.47 18.28
N ILE A 116 -5.04 6.97 17.08
CA ILE A 116 -5.74 8.25 16.93
C ILE A 116 -7.15 8.04 17.52
N SER A 117 -7.55 8.92 18.44
CA SER A 117 -8.87 8.88 19.05
C SER A 117 -9.97 9.01 18.00
N GLU A 118 -11.05 8.26 18.18
CA GLU A 118 -12.22 8.14 17.28
C GLU A 118 -12.88 9.48 16.90
N THR A 119 -12.56 10.57 17.61
CA THR A 119 -13.09 11.92 17.40
C THR A 119 -12.66 12.62 16.10
N GLU A 120 -11.67 12.11 15.35
CA GLU A 120 -11.18 12.77 14.13
C GLU A 120 -11.66 12.12 12.81
N SER A 121 -12.42 11.02 12.87
CA SER A 121 -12.95 10.35 11.69
C SER A 121 -14.28 10.98 11.25
N SER A 122 -14.28 11.67 10.10
CA SER A 122 -15.53 12.13 9.46
C SER A 122 -16.14 10.94 8.71
N GLU A 123 -17.19 10.35 9.29
CA GLU A 123 -17.96 9.26 8.68
C GLU A 123 -18.56 9.69 7.34
N GLY A 124 -18.01 9.15 6.26
CA GLY A 124 -18.49 9.32 4.89
C GLY A 124 -19.01 8.00 4.32
N SER A 125 -20.15 8.07 3.63
CA SER A 125 -20.93 6.99 3.02
C SER A 125 -20.16 6.09 2.04
N TYR A 126 -19.38 5.11 2.51
CA TYR A 126 -18.90 3.96 1.70
C TYR A 126 -18.77 2.72 2.59
N ARG A 127 -19.88 2.01 2.83
CA ARG A 127 -20.04 1.10 3.99
C ARG A 127 -20.16 -0.40 3.66
N GLU A 128 -20.24 -0.83 2.40
CA GLU A 128 -20.73 -2.20 2.12
C GLU A 128 -19.67 -3.31 2.03
N THR A 129 -18.41 -3.02 1.71
CA THR A 129 -17.32 -4.02 1.68
C THR A 129 -16.26 -3.83 2.76
N ALA A 130 -16.10 -2.61 3.29
CA ALA A 130 -15.17 -2.29 4.37
C ALA A 130 -15.64 -2.81 5.74
N THR A 131 -16.95 -2.93 5.95
CA THR A 131 -17.56 -3.28 7.25
C THR A 131 -17.07 -4.62 7.79
N THR A 132 -16.98 -5.66 6.96
CA THR A 132 -16.61 -6.99 7.49
C THR A 132 -15.13 -7.13 7.82
N PHE A 133 -14.25 -6.42 7.09
CA PHE A 133 -12.83 -6.38 7.42
C PHE A 133 -12.58 -5.51 8.65
N GLU A 134 -13.27 -4.38 8.76
CA GLU A 134 -13.22 -3.53 9.96
C GLU A 134 -13.77 -4.23 11.19
N GLU A 135 -14.82 -5.04 11.08
CA GLU A 135 -15.34 -5.87 12.17
C GLU A 135 -14.30 -6.90 12.65
N LEU A 136 -13.64 -7.60 11.72
CA LEU A 136 -12.56 -8.57 12.01
C LEU A 136 -11.34 -7.88 12.63
N LEU A 137 -10.95 -6.72 12.11
CA LEU A 137 -9.88 -5.90 12.69
C LEU A 137 -10.25 -5.34 14.06
N THR A 138 -11.52 -5.00 14.28
CA THR A 138 -12.02 -4.52 15.57
C THR A 138 -12.02 -5.64 16.60
N GLU A 139 -12.44 -6.85 16.24
CA GLU A 139 -12.35 -8.04 17.10
C GLU A 139 -10.89 -8.37 17.45
N LEU A 140 -9.99 -8.27 16.48
CA LEU A 140 -8.57 -8.58 16.65
C LEU A 140 -7.74 -7.41 17.21
N LYS A 141 -8.34 -6.22 17.38
CA LYS A 141 -7.68 -5.02 17.91
C LYS A 141 -7.11 -5.27 19.31
N ASP A 142 -7.82 -6.06 20.10
CA ASP A 142 -7.42 -6.42 21.46
C ASP A 142 -6.50 -7.66 21.50
N GLN A 143 -6.17 -8.26 20.35
CA GLN A 143 -5.32 -9.45 20.23
C GLN A 143 -4.23 -9.28 19.15
N PRO A 144 -3.31 -8.30 19.29
CA PRO A 144 -2.33 -7.97 18.25
C PRO A 144 -1.40 -9.14 17.89
N GLU A 145 -1.06 -9.99 18.86
CA GLU A 145 -0.23 -11.19 18.62
C GLU A 145 -0.96 -12.22 17.74
N ARG A 146 -2.27 -12.40 17.94
CA ARG A 146 -3.07 -13.33 17.13
C ARG A 146 -3.24 -12.82 15.71
N LEU A 147 -3.47 -11.51 15.55
CA LEU A 147 -3.51 -10.88 14.23
C LEU A 147 -2.17 -11.07 13.50
N ARG A 148 -1.07 -10.84 14.19
CA ARG A 148 0.28 -11.07 13.66
C ARG A 148 0.47 -12.52 13.22
N ASP A 149 0.08 -13.48 14.03
CA ASP A 149 0.21 -14.91 13.71
C ASP A 149 -0.57 -15.30 12.45
N LEU A 150 -1.82 -14.83 12.32
CA LEU A 150 -2.65 -15.07 11.14
C LEU A 150 -2.05 -14.45 9.88
N LEU A 151 -1.54 -13.22 9.98
CA LEU A 151 -0.90 -12.52 8.86
C LEU A 151 0.41 -13.20 8.46
N LEU A 152 1.23 -13.62 9.42
CA LEU A 152 2.44 -14.39 9.15
C LEU A 152 2.10 -15.72 8.50
N GLU A 153 1.13 -16.47 9.00
CA GLU A 153 0.74 -17.76 8.41
C GLU A 153 0.28 -17.61 6.95
N ARG A 154 -0.55 -16.59 6.68
CA ARG A 154 -0.98 -16.19 5.33
C ARG A 154 0.21 -15.97 4.40
N ASP A 155 1.22 -15.25 4.89
CA ASP A 155 2.41 -14.87 4.13
C ASP A 155 3.53 -15.92 4.24
N ARG A 156 3.21 -17.17 4.63
CA ARG A 156 4.17 -18.28 4.82
C ARG A 156 5.33 -17.94 5.74
N HIS A 157 5.03 -17.17 6.77
CA HIS A 157 5.94 -16.62 7.76
C HIS A 157 7.04 -15.74 7.14
N ARG A 158 6.76 -15.13 5.98
CA ARG A 158 7.63 -14.15 5.37
C ARG A 158 7.04 -12.76 5.57
N CYS A 159 7.93 -11.81 5.75
CA CYS A 159 7.58 -10.41 5.68
C CYS A 159 7.09 -10.13 4.25
N VAL A 160 5.80 -9.81 4.07
CA VAL A 160 5.20 -9.50 2.74
C VAL A 160 5.99 -8.43 1.99
N LEU A 161 6.68 -7.59 2.76
CA LEU A 161 7.48 -6.49 2.27
C LEU A 161 8.85 -6.97 1.78
N SER A 162 9.60 -7.62 2.67
CA SER A 162 11.01 -7.90 2.40
C SER A 162 11.26 -9.27 1.78
N ASP A 163 10.23 -10.12 1.74
CA ASP A 163 10.24 -11.55 1.43
C ASP A 163 11.19 -12.39 2.31
N LYS A 164 11.71 -11.78 3.38
CA LYS A 164 12.55 -12.45 4.37
C LYS A 164 11.69 -13.21 5.37
N LEU A 165 12.20 -14.33 5.88
CA LEU A 165 11.53 -15.10 6.93
C LEU A 165 11.44 -14.28 8.23
N ASP A 166 10.32 -14.38 8.91
CA ASP A 166 10.12 -13.76 10.22
C ASP A 166 10.95 -14.47 11.29
N ASP A 167 11.77 -13.69 12.01
CA ASP A 167 12.66 -14.21 13.07
C ASP A 167 11.88 -14.95 14.16
N TYR A 168 10.70 -14.44 14.55
CA TYR A 168 9.89 -15.07 15.61
C TYR A 168 9.25 -16.37 15.14
N ALA A 169 8.86 -16.46 13.87
CA ALA A 169 8.36 -17.70 13.30
C ALA A 169 9.42 -18.82 13.27
N VAL A 170 10.68 -18.47 12.96
CA VAL A 170 11.81 -19.42 13.00
C VAL A 170 12.10 -19.85 14.43
N LEU A 171 12.25 -18.88 15.35
CA LEU A 171 12.55 -19.15 16.76
C LEU A 171 11.45 -19.97 17.42
N GLY A 172 10.19 -19.68 17.07
CA GLY A 172 9.01 -20.44 17.50
C GLY A 172 8.81 -21.79 16.80
N ARG A 173 9.73 -22.19 15.90
CA ARG A 173 9.69 -23.44 15.12
C ARG A 173 8.41 -23.61 14.28
N ARG A 174 7.80 -22.51 13.86
CA ARG A 174 6.61 -22.52 13.00
C ARG A 174 6.98 -22.75 11.54
N VAL A 175 8.20 -22.40 11.16
CA VAL A 175 8.77 -22.61 9.82
C VAL A 175 10.22 -23.08 9.95
N SER A 176 10.67 -23.92 9.01
CA SER A 176 12.07 -24.35 8.91
C SER A 176 12.77 -23.58 7.79
N PRO A 177 13.87 -22.87 8.06
CA PRO A 177 14.58 -22.11 7.04
C PRO A 177 15.28 -23.02 6.03
N SER A 178 15.30 -22.60 4.78
CA SER A 178 16.06 -23.22 3.69
C SER A 178 17.42 -22.54 3.49
N PRO A 179 18.42 -23.21 2.90
CA PRO A 179 19.69 -22.56 2.56
C PRO A 179 19.46 -21.33 1.68
N GLY A 180 20.01 -20.19 2.10
CA GLY A 180 19.88 -18.91 1.39
C GLY A 180 18.73 -18.02 1.87
N ASP A 181 17.86 -18.52 2.76
CA ASP A 181 16.85 -17.68 3.39
C ASP A 181 17.51 -16.56 4.21
N GLN A 182 16.97 -15.35 4.03
CA GLN A 182 17.31 -14.19 4.85
C GLN A 182 16.20 -13.96 5.86
N PHE A 183 16.55 -13.34 6.99
CA PHE A 183 15.62 -13.14 8.11
C PHE A 183 15.36 -11.67 8.38
N CYS A 184 14.21 -11.37 8.95
CA CYS A 184 13.91 -10.08 9.57
C CYS A 184 12.82 -10.21 10.64
N THR A 185 12.80 -9.29 11.59
CA THR A 185 11.64 -9.10 12.46
C THR A 185 10.51 -8.44 11.66
N THR A 186 9.42 -9.17 11.43
CA THR A 186 8.20 -8.58 10.89
C THR A 186 7.45 -7.90 12.02
N LEU A 187 7.61 -6.59 12.12
CA LEU A 187 6.74 -5.78 12.96
C LEU A 187 5.40 -5.65 12.24
N VAL A 188 4.42 -6.43 12.69
CA VAL A 188 3.03 -6.19 12.33
C VAL A 188 2.58 -5.00 13.16
N VAL A 189 2.71 -3.80 12.60
CA VAL A 189 1.87 -2.71 13.05
C VAL A 189 0.46 -3.16 12.69
N PRO A 190 -0.52 -3.20 13.62
CA PRO A 190 -1.90 -3.32 13.22
C PRO A 190 -2.12 -2.16 12.25
N VAL A 191 -2.20 -2.48 10.97
CA VAL A 191 -2.63 -1.54 9.95
C VAL A 191 -4.10 -1.34 10.27
N ILE A 192 -4.37 -0.51 11.28
CA ILE A 192 -5.64 0.17 11.39
C ILE A 192 -5.65 0.98 10.13
N MET A 193 -6.34 0.44 9.13
CA MET A 193 -6.58 1.13 7.88
C MET A 193 -7.46 2.31 8.21
N GLN A 194 -6.82 3.38 8.65
CA GLN A 194 -7.48 4.65 8.72
C GLN A 194 -7.68 5.03 7.26
N LEU A 195 -8.93 4.91 6.82
CA LEU A 195 -9.45 5.62 5.67
C LEU A 195 -9.02 7.08 5.84
N HIS A 196 -7.95 7.47 5.15
CA HIS A 196 -7.58 8.86 5.05
C HIS A 196 -8.59 9.51 4.09
N THR A 197 -9.77 9.82 4.61
CA THR A 197 -10.71 10.75 3.96
C THR A 197 -10.24 12.19 4.21
N THR A 198 -8.95 12.45 3.97
CA THR A 198 -8.47 13.82 3.93
C THR A 198 -9.23 14.49 2.80
N LYS A 199 -10.13 15.43 3.12
CA LYS A 199 -10.79 16.26 2.10
C LYS A 199 -9.72 17.14 1.48
N VAL A 200 -9.07 16.61 0.45
CA VAL A 200 -8.10 17.33 -0.34
C VAL A 200 -8.88 18.28 -1.26
N ASN A 201 -8.96 19.55 -0.85
CA ASN A 201 -9.53 20.62 -1.67
C ASN A 201 -8.52 21.07 -2.72
N GLY A 202 -8.99 21.61 -3.85
CA GLY A 202 -8.11 22.20 -4.87
C GLY A 202 -7.51 21.22 -5.89
N ILE A 203 -7.91 19.94 -5.89
CA ILE A 203 -7.53 18.96 -6.91
C ILE A 203 -8.57 18.81 -8.01
N SER A 204 -8.11 18.45 -9.20
CA SER A 204 -8.95 18.07 -10.34
C SER A 204 -9.80 16.84 -10.02
N GLU A 205 -10.89 16.67 -10.79
CA GLU A 205 -11.76 15.49 -10.67
C GLU A 205 -10.99 14.20 -10.96
N ALA A 206 -10.09 14.21 -11.94
CA ALA A 206 -9.24 13.06 -12.26
C ALA A 206 -8.31 12.68 -11.11
N ALA A 207 -7.67 13.65 -10.45
CA ALA A 207 -6.87 13.40 -9.26
C ALA A 207 -7.75 12.88 -8.09
N ARG A 208 -8.97 13.41 -7.94
CA ARG A 208 -9.92 12.94 -6.94
C ARG A 208 -10.34 11.50 -7.18
N SER A 209 -10.58 11.09 -8.43
CA SER A 209 -10.86 9.70 -8.77
C SER A 209 -9.71 8.77 -8.38
N LYS A 210 -8.45 9.23 -8.44
CA LYS A 210 -7.30 8.45 -7.96
C LYS A 210 -7.37 8.19 -6.45
N PHE A 211 -7.81 9.17 -5.68
CA PHE A 211 -8.09 8.98 -4.25
C PHE A 211 -9.30 8.09 -3.98
N THR A 212 -10.33 8.15 -4.82
CA THR A 212 -11.55 7.34 -4.63
C THR A 212 -11.28 5.86 -4.79
N TRP A 213 -10.48 5.43 -5.78
CA TRP A 213 -10.13 4.01 -5.88
C TRP A 213 -9.15 3.57 -4.78
N ALA A 214 -8.24 4.48 -4.38
CA ALA A 214 -7.30 4.30 -3.29
C ALA A 214 -7.92 4.54 -1.90
N ALA A 215 -9.25 4.68 -1.81
CA ALA A 215 -9.94 5.06 -0.57
C ALA A 215 -9.67 4.10 0.58
N THR A 216 -9.22 2.86 0.30
CA THR A 216 -8.79 1.93 1.32
C THR A 216 -7.38 1.41 1.02
N THR A 217 -6.52 1.41 2.06
CA THR A 217 -5.22 0.72 2.05
C THR A 217 -5.33 -0.74 1.58
N THR A 218 -6.43 -1.44 1.87
CA THR A 218 -6.77 -2.78 1.35
C THR A 218 -6.70 -2.80 -0.17
N THR A 219 -7.34 -1.85 -0.86
CA THR A 219 -7.33 -1.81 -2.33
C THR A 219 -5.90 -1.70 -2.87
N ILE A 220 -5.08 -0.83 -2.28
CA ILE A 220 -3.68 -0.64 -2.70
C ILE A 220 -2.88 -1.92 -2.46
N ILE A 221 -3.05 -2.55 -1.29
CA ILE A 221 -2.39 -3.81 -0.94
C ILE A 221 -2.83 -4.95 -1.87
N GLN A 222 -4.12 -5.04 -2.23
CA GLN A 222 -4.60 -6.04 -3.20
C GLN A 222 -3.94 -5.87 -4.55
N HIS A 223 -3.95 -4.64 -5.07
CA HIS A 223 -3.46 -4.36 -6.41
C HIS A 223 -1.95 -4.60 -6.51
N LEU A 224 -1.17 -4.12 -5.53
CA LEU A 224 0.28 -4.30 -5.52
C LEU A 224 0.72 -5.70 -5.12
N GLY A 225 0.06 -6.28 -4.12
CA GLY A 225 0.39 -7.61 -3.61
C GLY A 225 -0.12 -8.74 -4.50
N GLY A 226 -0.95 -8.45 -5.51
CA GLY A 226 -1.65 -9.48 -6.28
C GLY A 226 -2.57 -10.34 -5.39
N LEU A 227 -3.06 -9.77 -4.29
CA LEU A 227 -3.80 -10.50 -3.27
C LEU A 227 -5.29 -10.39 -3.54
N ASP A 228 -5.95 -11.54 -3.67
CA ASP A 228 -7.40 -11.61 -3.53
C ASP A 228 -7.74 -11.72 -2.04
N ILE A 229 -7.94 -10.56 -1.40
CA ILE A 229 -8.31 -10.50 0.02
C ILE A 229 -9.64 -11.23 0.28
N GLN A 230 -10.55 -11.32 -0.70
CA GLN A 230 -11.77 -12.11 -0.52
C GLN A 230 -11.47 -13.61 -0.46
N ALA A 231 -10.60 -14.10 -1.35
CA ALA A 231 -10.15 -15.49 -1.30
C ALA A 231 -9.33 -15.81 -0.03
N LEU A 232 -8.50 -14.86 0.42
CA LEU A 232 -7.63 -15.02 1.59
C LEU A 232 -8.38 -15.07 2.92
N LEU A 233 -9.47 -14.30 3.05
CA LEU A 233 -10.28 -14.29 4.27
C LEU A 233 -11.33 -15.43 4.29
N GLY A 234 -11.51 -16.12 3.17
CA GLY A 234 -12.40 -17.28 3.01
C GLY A 234 -13.90 -16.94 3.08
N GLU A 235 -14.74 -17.90 2.68
CA GLU A 235 -16.22 -17.78 2.74
C GLU A 235 -16.78 -17.60 4.16
N LYS A 236 -15.98 -17.61 5.23
CA LYS A 236 -16.48 -17.31 6.58
C LYS A 236 -16.92 -15.85 6.74
N VAL A 237 -16.37 -14.95 5.93
CA VAL A 237 -16.87 -13.58 5.77
C VAL A 237 -18.26 -13.59 5.07
N LEU A 238 -18.54 -14.59 4.22
CA LEU A 238 -19.84 -14.82 3.59
C LEU A 238 -20.87 -15.49 4.52
N LEU A 239 -20.46 -16.27 5.53
CA LEU A 239 -21.40 -16.80 6.52
C LEU A 239 -21.96 -15.72 7.46
N LEU A 240 -21.24 -14.62 7.66
CA LEU A 240 -21.80 -13.42 8.30
C LEU A 240 -22.76 -12.65 7.37
N LYS A 241 -22.67 -12.81 6.03
CA LYS A 241 -23.68 -12.32 5.07
C LYS A 241 -24.97 -13.15 5.06
N LEU A 242 -24.98 -14.39 5.55
CA LEU A 242 -26.15 -15.28 5.51
C LEU A 242 -26.75 -15.60 6.90
N GLY A 243 -26.23 -15.00 7.97
CA GLY A 243 -26.70 -15.18 9.34
C GLY A 243 -27.92 -14.37 9.78
N TYR A 244 -28.71 -13.81 8.85
CA TYR A 244 -29.97 -13.11 9.15
C TYR A 244 -31.10 -13.57 8.22
N ASN A 245 -31.43 -14.86 8.27
CA ASN A 245 -32.79 -15.35 7.98
C ASN A 245 -32.93 -16.81 8.45
N ASN A 246 -33.19 -16.98 9.73
CA ASN A 246 -33.95 -18.11 10.26
C ASN A 246 -34.46 -17.75 11.66
N ARG A 247 -35.59 -17.02 11.70
CA ARG A 247 -36.57 -17.21 12.78
C ARG A 247 -37.75 -17.96 12.18
N ALA A 248 -37.85 -19.22 12.58
CA ALA A 248 -39.12 -19.91 12.59
C ALA A 248 -40.02 -19.25 13.63
N ILE A 249 -41.17 -18.71 13.19
CA ILE A 249 -42.51 -19.03 13.68
C ILE A 249 -43.42 -19.04 12.46
#